data_AF-A0A8G1TSJ4-F1
#
_entry.id   AF-A0A8G1TSJ4-F1
#
_cell.length_a   1.000
_cell.length_b   1.000
_cell.length_c   1.000
_cell.angle_alpha   90.00
_cell.angle_beta   90.00
_cell.angle_gamma   90.00
#
_symmetry.space_group_name_H-M   'P 1'
#
loop_
_entity.id
_entity.type
_entity.pdbx_description
1 polymer ?
#
loop_
_entity_poly.entity_id
_entity_poly.type
_entity_poly.pdbx_seq_one_letter_code
_entity_poly.pdbx_strand_id
1 'polypeptide(L)'
;MTTHEQTARNAEIVQRRLGGETTGVLAREYGMTPTRIGQLVRRHREKAGEIPARPRTKAPAKREKAAERIRPRLRKDELGLWECFDAGMSRRGETPREAYDRWLNASLVSEFDKQLAPYAAKVAKAPEPIEPEQPYRGPVIVIPGTKAAPRALTMSPAMALAAQRARAAQEPLRSLAGIQERRA
;
A
#
# COMPACT_ATOMS: atom_id res chain seq x y z
N MET A 1 -27.44 -44.69 10.08
CA MET A 1 -28.12 -43.43 9.74
C MET A 1 -27.90 -43.16 8.26
N THR A 2 -28.96 -43.13 7.47
CA THR A 2 -28.87 -42.89 6.02
C THR A 2 -28.66 -41.40 5.72
N THR A 3 -28.20 -41.06 4.51
CA THR A 3 -28.02 -39.66 4.06
C THR A 3 -29.34 -38.87 4.07
N HIS A 4 -30.46 -39.55 3.82
CA HIS A 4 -31.80 -38.98 3.87
C HIS A 4 -32.24 -38.65 5.31
N GLU A 5 -32.01 -39.54 6.27
CA GLU A 5 -32.27 -39.29 7.70
C GLU A 5 -31.47 -38.10 8.24
N GLN A 6 -30.20 -37.98 7.84
CA GLN A 6 -29.37 -36.84 8.22
C GLN A 6 -29.89 -35.52 7.65
N THR A 7 -30.44 -35.54 6.44
CA THR A 7 -30.98 -34.34 5.79
C THR A 7 -32.28 -33.90 6.47
N ALA A 8 -33.16 -34.85 6.80
CA ALA A 8 -34.40 -34.58 7.55
C ALA A 8 -34.09 -34.00 8.95
N ARG A 9 -33.15 -34.63 9.68
CA ARG A 9 -32.69 -34.14 10.98
C ARG A 9 -32.12 -32.72 10.92
N ASN A 10 -31.33 -32.41 9.88
CA ASN A 10 -30.79 -31.05 9.71
C ASN A 10 -31.90 -30.02 9.41
N ALA A 11 -32.94 -30.41 8.67
CA ALA A 11 -34.08 -29.52 8.38
C ALA A 11 -34.87 -29.20 9.65
N GLU A 12 -35.12 -30.20 10.50
CA GLU A 12 -35.79 -30.04 11.79
C GLU A 12 -35.04 -29.08 12.73
N ILE A 13 -33.71 -29.25 12.87
CA ILE A 13 -32.85 -28.35 13.65
C ILE A 13 -32.96 -26.90 13.16
N VAL A 14 -33.02 -26.69 11.85
CA VAL A 14 -33.15 -25.35 11.26
C VAL A 14 -34.53 -24.76 11.54
N GLN A 15 -35.61 -25.54 11.41
CA GLN A 15 -36.98 -25.08 11.70
C GLN A 15 -37.12 -24.66 13.16
N ARG A 16 -36.68 -25.48 14.11
CA ARG A 16 -36.70 -25.15 15.54
C ARG A 16 -35.87 -23.91 15.86
N ARG A 17 -34.73 -23.75 15.20
CA ARG A 17 -33.89 -22.55 15.37
C ARG A 17 -34.53 -21.28 14.82
N LEU A 18 -35.26 -21.36 13.70
CA LEU A 18 -36.03 -20.24 13.16
C LEU A 18 -37.27 -19.93 14.00
N GLY A 19 -37.85 -20.94 14.66
CA GLY A 19 -38.93 -20.81 15.64
C GLY A 19 -38.53 -20.20 17.00
N GLY A 20 -37.26 -19.82 17.18
CA GLY A 20 -36.80 -19.05 18.34
C GLY A 20 -35.98 -19.84 19.37
N GLU A 21 -35.83 -21.15 19.23
CA GLU A 21 -35.04 -21.95 20.17
C GLU A 21 -33.56 -21.56 20.16
N THR A 22 -32.91 -21.56 21.32
CA THR A 22 -31.52 -21.13 21.43
C THR A 22 -30.55 -22.18 20.88
N THR A 23 -29.43 -21.72 20.30
CA THR A 23 -28.40 -22.61 19.75
C THR A 23 -27.78 -23.53 20.80
N GLY A 24 -27.73 -23.11 22.07
CA GLY A 24 -27.16 -23.89 23.17
C GLY A 24 -28.01 -25.10 23.55
N VAL A 25 -29.34 -24.95 23.52
CA VAL A 25 -30.29 -26.05 23.81
C VAL A 25 -30.24 -27.09 22.70
N LEU A 26 -30.36 -26.65 21.43
CA LEU A 26 -30.28 -27.52 20.26
C LEU A 26 -28.93 -28.24 20.14
N ALA A 27 -27.82 -27.59 20.54
CA ALA A 27 -26.49 -28.20 20.54
C ALA A 27 -26.39 -29.39 21.50
N ARG A 28 -26.97 -29.25 22.70
CA ARG A 28 -26.99 -30.31 23.72
C ARG A 28 -27.92 -31.45 23.32
N GLU A 29 -29.11 -31.12 22.83
CA GLU A 29 -30.14 -32.10 22.45
C GLU A 29 -29.71 -32.98 21.27
N TYR A 30 -29.15 -32.36 20.22
CA TYR A 30 -28.72 -33.08 19.04
C TYR A 30 -27.25 -33.53 19.10
N GLY A 31 -26.53 -33.30 20.21
CA GLY A 31 -25.13 -33.71 20.37
C GLY A 31 -24.17 -33.06 19.36
N MET A 32 -24.41 -31.79 19.01
CA MET A 32 -23.67 -31.07 17.97
C MET A 32 -23.07 -29.77 18.52
N THR A 33 -22.03 -29.26 17.88
CA THR A 33 -21.45 -27.98 18.28
C THR A 33 -22.39 -26.81 17.93
N PRO A 34 -22.45 -25.74 18.75
CA PRO A 34 -23.24 -24.53 18.43
C PRO A 34 -22.86 -23.91 17.09
N THR A 35 -21.57 -23.98 16.73
CA THR A 35 -21.05 -23.51 15.44
C THR A 35 -21.63 -24.27 14.26
N ARG A 36 -21.84 -25.58 14.39
CA ARG A 36 -22.43 -26.41 13.34
C ARG A 36 -23.89 -26.06 13.10
N ILE A 37 -24.66 -25.77 14.15
CA ILE A 37 -26.05 -25.29 14.04
C ILE A 37 -26.09 -23.94 13.30
N GLY A 38 -25.19 -23.02 13.64
CA GLY A 38 -25.05 -21.74 12.91
C GLY A 38 -24.76 -21.94 11.42
N GLN A 39 -23.92 -22.92 11.06
CA GLN A 39 -23.66 -23.26 9.66
C GLN A 39 -24.89 -23.83 8.93
N LEU A 40 -25.70 -24.66 9.59
CA LEU A 40 -26.93 -25.21 9.01
C LEU A 40 -27.93 -24.11 8.70
N VAL A 41 -28.18 -23.20 9.66
CA VAL A 41 -29.07 -22.05 9.46
C VAL A 41 -28.56 -21.14 8.36
N ARG A 42 -27.26 -20.83 8.35
CA ARG A 42 -26.67 -20.01 7.30
C ARG A 42 -26.85 -20.63 5.91
N ARG A 43 -26.59 -21.93 5.75
CA ARG A 43 -26.83 -22.65 4.48
C ARG A 43 -28.30 -22.62 4.07
N HIS A 44 -29.22 -22.70 5.02
CA HIS A 44 -30.65 -22.58 4.75
C HIS A 44 -31.00 -21.18 4.24
N ARG A 45 -30.52 -20.12 4.89
CA ARG A 45 -30.73 -18.72 4.46
C ARG A 45 -30.07 -18.40 3.12
N GLU A 46 -28.91 -18.99 2.83
CA GLU A 46 -28.27 -18.91 1.51
C GLU A 46 -29.10 -19.59 0.42
N LYS A 47 -29.70 -20.76 0.70
CA LYS A 47 -30.62 -21.43 -0.22
C LYS A 47 -31.94 -20.67 -0.41
N ALA A 48 -32.43 -20.01 0.64
CA ALA A 48 -33.64 -19.18 0.60
C ALA A 48 -33.41 -17.81 -0.06
N GLY A 49 -32.15 -17.44 -0.36
CA GLY A 49 -31.81 -16.16 -0.98
C GLY A 49 -31.77 -14.96 -0.03
N GLU A 50 -31.97 -15.15 1.28
CA GLU A 50 -31.91 -14.08 2.29
C GLU A 50 -30.50 -13.50 2.48
N ILE A 51 -29.47 -14.33 2.24
CA ILE A 51 -28.07 -13.96 2.37
C ILE A 51 -27.37 -14.33 1.07
N PRO A 52 -26.56 -13.45 0.47
CA PRO A 52 -25.80 -13.81 -0.71
C PRO A 52 -24.93 -15.03 -0.40
N ALA A 53 -24.99 -16.05 -1.26
CA ALA A 53 -24.11 -17.19 -1.18
C ALA A 53 -22.68 -16.65 -1.26
N ARG A 54 -21.96 -16.62 -0.12
CA ARG A 54 -20.56 -16.17 -0.17
C ARG A 54 -19.85 -17.10 -1.14
N PRO A 55 -19.19 -16.59 -2.19
CA PRO A 55 -18.28 -17.41 -2.94
C PRO A 55 -17.33 -18.01 -1.91
N ARG A 56 -17.18 -19.32 -1.95
CA ARG A 56 -16.12 -20.01 -1.23
C ARG A 56 -14.82 -19.62 -1.93
N THR A 57 -14.45 -18.34 -1.83
CA THR A 57 -13.08 -17.90 -2.02
C THR A 57 -12.34 -18.75 -1.03
N LYS A 58 -11.67 -19.80 -1.54
CA LYS A 58 -10.52 -20.36 -0.87
C LYS A 58 -9.78 -19.13 -0.38
N ALA A 59 -9.74 -18.91 0.94
CA ALA A 59 -8.89 -17.88 1.50
C ALA A 59 -7.58 -18.02 0.74
N PRO A 60 -7.07 -16.95 0.08
CA PRO A 60 -5.91 -17.10 -0.75
C PRO A 60 -4.88 -17.86 0.08
N ALA A 61 -4.42 -19.00 -0.42
CA ALA A 61 -3.36 -19.76 0.21
C ALA A 61 -2.05 -18.96 0.26
N LYS A 62 -2.07 -17.66 -0.09
CA LYS A 62 -1.26 -16.66 0.58
C LYS A 62 -1.74 -16.49 2.03
N ARG A 63 -1.38 -17.46 2.88
CA ARG A 63 -0.57 -17.01 4.01
C ARG A 63 0.55 -16.25 3.35
N GLU A 64 0.58 -14.92 3.48
CA GLU A 64 1.84 -14.19 3.32
C GLU A 64 2.88 -15.09 3.98
N LYS A 65 3.86 -15.60 3.21
CA LYS A 65 4.97 -16.34 3.79
C LYS A 65 5.37 -15.51 4.99
N ALA A 66 5.21 -16.06 6.20
CA ALA A 66 5.49 -15.31 7.42
C ALA A 66 6.83 -14.65 7.16
N ALA A 67 6.84 -13.31 7.14
CA ALA A 67 7.96 -12.52 6.64
C ALA A 67 9.23 -13.22 7.09
N GLU A 68 10.05 -13.70 6.14
CA GLU A 68 11.20 -14.54 6.44
C GLU A 68 11.97 -13.85 7.54
N ARG A 69 11.85 -14.40 8.75
CA ARG A 69 12.19 -13.66 9.96
C ARG A 69 13.70 -13.62 9.95
N ILE A 70 14.24 -12.45 9.63
CA ILE A 70 15.68 -12.23 9.54
C ILE A 70 16.28 -12.65 10.89
N ARG A 71 17.11 -13.70 10.87
CA ARG A 71 17.76 -14.31 12.04
C ARG A 71 19.27 -14.25 11.80
N PRO A 72 19.91 -13.11 12.08
CA PRO A 72 21.35 -12.98 11.94
C PRO A 72 22.06 -14.02 12.78
N ARG A 73 22.99 -14.74 12.16
CA ARG A 73 23.86 -15.71 12.83
C ARG A 73 25.26 -15.13 12.90
N LEU A 74 25.83 -15.14 14.10
CA LEU A 74 27.21 -14.74 14.36
C LEU A 74 28.08 -15.99 14.42
N ARG A 75 29.18 -15.99 13.68
CA ARG A 75 30.21 -17.02 13.74
C ARG A 75 31.59 -16.37 13.71
N LYS A 76 32.59 -17.08 14.22
CA LYS A 76 33.99 -16.69 14.05
C LYS A 76 34.50 -17.28 12.75
N ASP A 77 35.11 -16.45 11.92
CA ASP A 77 35.64 -16.80 10.61
C ASP A 77 37.05 -17.40 10.73
N GLU A 78 37.54 -18.02 9.65
CA GLU A 78 38.86 -18.69 9.61
C GLU A 78 40.02 -17.72 9.89
N LEU A 79 39.83 -16.44 9.58
CA LEU A 79 40.79 -15.36 9.84
C LEU A 79 40.69 -14.78 11.26
N GLY A 80 39.90 -15.39 12.15
CA GLY A 80 39.71 -14.94 13.53
C GLY A 80 38.76 -13.74 13.71
N LEU A 81 38.26 -13.17 12.62
CA LEU A 81 37.25 -12.11 12.60
C LEU A 81 35.86 -12.64 12.92
N TRP A 82 34.97 -11.78 13.40
CA TRP A 82 33.55 -12.11 13.56
C TRP A 82 32.81 -11.87 12.25
N GLU A 83 32.00 -12.84 11.84
CA GLU A 83 31.12 -12.74 10.68
C GLU A 83 29.66 -12.83 11.13
N CYS A 84 28.85 -11.85 10.73
CA CYS A 84 27.41 -11.90 10.85
C CYS A 84 26.80 -12.21 9.48
N PHE A 85 25.94 -13.24 9.40
CA PHE A 85 25.33 -13.68 8.15
C PHE A 85 23.82 -13.94 8.30
N ASP A 86 23.08 -13.62 7.24
CA ASP A 86 21.70 -14.10 7.04
C ASP A 86 21.32 -14.10 5.56
N ALA A 87 20.50 -15.07 5.14
CA ALA A 87 19.76 -15.18 3.86
C ALA A 87 20.41 -14.56 2.60
N GLY A 88 21.74 -14.67 2.44
CA GLY A 88 22.49 -14.19 1.27
C GLY A 88 23.37 -12.96 1.48
N MET A 89 23.45 -12.41 2.70
CA MET A 89 24.35 -11.31 3.04
C MET A 89 25.23 -11.66 4.24
N SER A 90 26.54 -11.44 4.12
CA SER A 90 27.47 -11.53 5.24
C SER A 90 28.36 -10.29 5.36
N ARG A 91 28.72 -9.94 6.60
CA ARG A 91 29.64 -8.85 6.94
C ARG A 91 30.57 -9.26 8.07
N ARG A 92 31.82 -8.78 8.00
CA ARG A 92 32.89 -9.08 8.96
C ARG A 92 33.25 -7.86 9.80
N GLY A 93 33.60 -8.10 11.06
CA GLY A 93 34.12 -7.12 12.01
C GLY A 93 35.11 -7.75 12.98
N GLU A 94 35.90 -6.93 13.67
CA GLU A 94 36.89 -7.41 14.64
C GLU A 94 36.21 -7.89 15.92
N THR A 95 35.04 -7.32 16.23
CA THR A 95 34.19 -7.70 17.36
C THR A 95 32.85 -8.27 16.90
N PRO A 96 32.15 -9.07 17.73
CA PRO A 96 30.82 -9.59 17.38
C PRO A 96 29.83 -8.46 17.09
N ARG A 97 29.91 -7.38 17.87
CA ARG A 97 29.05 -6.21 17.73
C ARG A 97 29.31 -5.48 16.42
N GLU A 98 30.58 -5.26 16.07
CA GLU A 98 30.93 -4.58 14.83
C GLU A 98 30.49 -5.38 13.59
N ALA A 99 30.65 -6.71 13.62
CA ALA A 99 30.16 -7.58 12.55
C ALA A 99 28.63 -7.47 12.39
N TYR A 100 27.90 -7.44 13.52
CA TYR A 100 26.45 -7.27 13.54
C TYR A 100 26.03 -5.89 13.03
N ASP A 101 26.65 -4.80 13.49
CA ASP A 101 26.31 -3.43 13.10
C ASP A 101 26.55 -3.20 11.60
N ARG A 102 27.64 -3.74 11.06
CA ARG A 102 27.93 -3.71 9.61
C ARG A 102 26.89 -4.51 8.80
N TRP A 103 26.48 -5.67 9.28
CA TRP A 103 25.42 -6.46 8.66
C TRP A 103 24.05 -5.76 8.76
N LEU A 104 23.74 -5.13 9.88
CA LEU A 104 22.48 -4.43 10.11
C LEU A 104 22.35 -3.23 9.17
N ASN A 105 23.39 -2.41 9.07
CA ASN A 105 23.40 -1.27 8.14
C ASN A 105 23.23 -1.72 6.69
N ALA A 106 23.93 -2.81 6.30
CA ALA A 106 23.83 -3.34 4.94
C ALA A 106 22.44 -3.94 4.64
N SER A 107 21.81 -4.61 5.61
CA SER A 107 20.46 -5.16 5.45
C SER A 107 19.41 -4.05 5.34
N LEU A 108 19.52 -2.99 6.14
CA LEU A 108 18.65 -1.82 6.04
C LEU A 108 18.75 -1.15 4.67
N VAL A 109 19.96 -0.89 4.16
CA VAL A 109 20.15 -0.30 2.83
C VAL A 109 19.50 -1.17 1.75
N SER A 110 19.69 -2.49 1.79
CA SER A 110 19.08 -3.40 0.82
C SER A 110 17.55 -3.38 0.87
N GLU A 111 16.95 -3.31 2.06
CA GLU A 111 15.49 -3.21 2.19
C GLU A 111 14.97 -1.85 1.70
N PHE A 112 15.68 -0.75 1.99
CA PHE A 112 15.36 0.56 1.45
C PHE A 112 15.40 0.57 -0.08
N ASP A 113 16.44 0.00 -0.69
CA ASP A 113 16.56 -0.09 -2.16
C ASP A 113 15.41 -0.89 -2.78
N LYS A 114 15.02 -2.02 -2.18
CA LYS A 114 13.86 -2.82 -2.63
C LYS A 114 12.56 -2.03 -2.53
N GLN A 115 12.38 -1.24 -1.48
CA GLN A 115 11.18 -0.41 -1.30
C GLN A 115 11.15 0.80 -2.26
N LEU A 116 12.31 1.36 -2.58
CA LEU A 116 12.46 2.53 -3.45
C LEU A 116 12.49 2.16 -4.94
N ALA A 117 12.89 0.95 -5.31
CA ALA A 117 12.89 0.44 -6.68
C ALA A 117 11.61 0.76 -7.50
N PRO A 118 10.37 0.54 -7.00
CA PRO A 118 9.16 0.88 -7.75
C PRO A 118 8.98 2.39 -7.96
N TYR A 119 9.50 3.23 -7.06
CA TYR A 119 9.45 4.69 -7.20
C TYR A 119 10.51 5.18 -8.16
N ALA A 120 11.74 4.66 -8.08
CA ALA A 120 12.80 4.96 -9.03
C ALA A 120 12.39 4.62 -10.47
N ALA A 121 11.73 3.47 -10.69
CA ALA A 121 11.19 3.10 -11.99
C ALA A 121 10.09 4.07 -12.50
N LYS A 122 9.28 4.64 -11.61
CA LYS A 122 8.27 5.66 -11.97
C LYS A 122 8.92 7.00 -12.34
N VAL A 123 9.95 7.41 -11.61
CA VAL A 123 10.71 8.64 -11.91
C VAL A 123 11.47 8.49 -13.22
N ALA A 124 12.07 7.34 -13.47
CA ALA A 124 12.74 7.05 -14.75
C ALA A 124 11.76 7.03 -15.94
N LYS A 125 10.48 6.77 -15.69
CA LYS A 125 9.38 6.82 -16.68
C LYS A 125 8.65 8.17 -16.68
N ALA A 126 9.15 9.18 -15.96
CA ALA A 126 8.64 10.54 -16.11
C ALA A 126 8.78 10.96 -17.58
N PRO A 127 7.82 11.74 -18.12
CA PRO A 127 7.93 12.24 -19.48
C PRO A 127 9.27 12.95 -19.64
N GLU A 128 9.93 12.72 -20.78
CA GLU A 128 11.15 13.43 -21.13
C GLU A 128 10.96 14.93 -20.90
N PRO A 129 12.00 15.65 -20.45
CA PRO A 129 11.91 17.08 -20.25
C PRO A 129 11.33 17.71 -21.51
N ILE A 130 10.11 18.24 -21.39
CA ILE A 130 9.44 18.93 -22.48
C ILE A 130 10.38 20.08 -22.84
N GLU A 131 10.97 20.02 -24.03
CA GLU A 131 11.77 21.13 -24.53
C GLU A 131 10.89 22.39 -24.44
N PRO A 132 11.39 23.48 -23.84
CA PRO A 132 10.59 24.69 -23.71
C PRO A 132 10.12 25.10 -25.11
N GLU A 133 8.79 25.26 -25.28
CA GLU A 133 8.22 25.71 -26.53
C GLU A 133 8.99 26.94 -27.01
N GLN A 134 9.52 26.87 -28.24
CA GLN A 134 10.30 27.99 -28.76
C GLN A 134 9.42 29.25 -28.79
N PRO A 135 9.93 30.42 -28.36
CA PRO A 135 9.16 31.65 -28.41
C PRO A 135 8.62 31.90 -29.82
N TYR A 136 7.33 32.19 -29.94
CA TYR A 136 6.70 32.48 -31.23
C TYR A 136 7.41 33.65 -31.92
N ARG A 137 7.92 33.42 -33.14
CA ARG A 137 8.64 34.43 -33.96
C ARG A 137 7.84 34.96 -35.16
N GLY A 138 6.58 34.56 -35.30
CA GLY A 138 5.74 34.98 -36.41
C GLY A 138 5.15 36.39 -36.23
N PRO A 139 4.51 36.95 -37.27
CA PRO A 139 3.82 38.22 -37.18
C PRO A 139 2.62 38.13 -36.23
N VAL A 140 2.56 39.02 -35.23
CA VAL A 140 1.43 39.14 -34.30
C VAL A 140 0.38 40.07 -34.90
N ILE A 141 -0.79 39.55 -35.24
CA ILE A 141 -1.93 40.36 -35.71
C ILE A 141 -2.83 40.63 -34.50
N VAL A 142 -2.91 41.90 -34.10
CA VAL A 142 -3.86 42.34 -33.07
C VAL A 142 -5.23 42.52 -33.74
N ILE A 143 -6.19 41.67 -33.38
CA ILE A 143 -7.57 41.80 -33.86
C ILE A 143 -8.28 42.86 -33.00
N PRO A 144 -8.68 44.02 -33.57
CA PRO A 144 -9.42 45.02 -32.81
C PRO A 144 -10.80 44.47 -32.42
N GLY A 145 -11.15 44.57 -31.14
CA GLY A 145 -12.47 44.17 -30.61
C GLY A 145 -12.45 43.02 -29.60
N THR A 146 -11.34 42.30 -29.45
CA THR A 146 -11.17 41.34 -28.35
C THR A 146 -10.82 42.11 -27.08
N LYS A 147 -11.85 42.49 -26.32
CA LYS A 147 -11.66 42.87 -24.91
C LYS A 147 -11.17 41.63 -24.17
N ALA A 148 -9.86 41.42 -24.08
CA ALA A 148 -9.31 40.61 -23.00
C ALA A 148 -9.97 41.13 -21.74
N ALA A 149 -10.79 40.31 -21.08
CA ALA A 149 -11.63 40.77 -19.99
C ALA A 149 -10.78 41.62 -19.02
N PRO A 150 -11.27 42.77 -18.53
CA PRO A 150 -10.50 43.68 -17.66
C PRO A 150 -10.23 43.10 -16.26
N ARG A 151 -10.19 41.77 -16.14
CA ARG A 151 -9.93 41.05 -14.92
C ARG A 151 -8.45 40.71 -14.91
N ALA A 152 -7.74 41.24 -13.91
CA ALA A 152 -6.36 40.86 -13.65
C ALA A 152 -6.27 39.33 -13.58
N LEU A 153 -5.32 38.74 -14.32
CA LEU A 153 -5.05 37.32 -14.24
C LEU A 153 -4.54 37.02 -12.82
N THR A 154 -5.33 36.31 -12.03
CA THR A 154 -4.96 35.88 -10.68
C THR A 154 -4.35 34.49 -10.73
N MET A 155 -3.23 34.27 -10.05
CA MET A 155 -2.67 32.94 -9.89
C MET A 155 -3.64 32.05 -9.11
N SER A 156 -3.80 30.80 -9.54
CA SER A 156 -4.50 29.82 -8.73
C SER A 156 -3.69 29.48 -7.46
N PRO A 157 -4.30 29.01 -6.37
CA PRO A 157 -3.56 28.67 -5.14
C PRO A 157 -2.44 27.66 -5.36
N ALA A 158 -2.66 26.67 -6.23
CA ALA A 158 -1.63 25.69 -6.60
C ALA A 158 -0.46 26.34 -7.35
N MET A 159 -0.76 27.26 -8.25
CA MET A 159 0.26 28.00 -9.01
C MET A 159 1.05 28.95 -8.11
N ALA A 160 0.41 29.57 -7.11
CA ALA A 160 1.07 30.40 -6.11
C ALA A 160 2.08 29.60 -5.27
N LEU A 161 1.71 28.39 -4.82
CA LEU A 161 2.61 27.50 -4.10
C LEU A 161 3.79 27.04 -4.98
N ALA A 162 3.55 26.74 -6.25
CA ALA A 162 4.61 26.39 -7.19
C ALA A 162 5.57 27.57 -7.42
N ALA A 163 5.05 28.79 -7.55
CA ALA A 163 5.85 30.00 -7.70
C ALA A 163 6.70 30.30 -6.45
N GLN A 164 6.17 30.08 -5.25
CA GLN A 164 6.95 30.22 -4.01
C GLN A 164 8.12 29.22 -3.95
N ARG A 165 7.89 27.96 -4.33
CA ARG A 165 8.97 26.95 -4.39
C ARG A 165 10.01 27.30 -5.45
N ALA A 166 9.58 27.76 -6.61
CA ALA A 166 10.47 28.21 -7.67
C ALA A 166 11.34 29.39 -7.22
N ARG A 167 10.75 30.39 -6.55
CA ARG A 167 11.49 31.53 -5.97
C ARG A 167 12.48 31.11 -4.88
N ALA A 168 12.16 30.10 -4.07
CA ALA A 168 13.09 29.59 -3.07
C ALA A 168 14.27 28.83 -3.68
N ALA A 169 14.06 28.21 -4.86
CA ALA A 169 15.09 27.46 -5.57
C ALA A 169 15.94 28.35 -6.51
N GLN A 170 15.41 29.49 -6.97
CA GLN A 170 16.11 30.43 -7.82
C GLN A 170 16.87 31.47 -6.99
N GLU A 171 18.15 31.67 -7.27
CA GLU A 171 18.88 32.79 -6.69
C GLU A 171 18.31 34.13 -7.17
N PRO A 172 18.27 35.17 -6.31
CA PRO A 172 17.79 36.49 -6.71
C PRO A 172 18.56 37.01 -7.92
N LEU A 173 17.86 37.21 -9.04
CA LEU A 173 18.43 37.81 -10.24
C LEU A 173 18.80 39.26 -9.94
N ARG A 174 20.10 39.52 -9.74
CA ARG A 174 20.63 40.88 -9.59
C ARG A 174 20.67 41.53 -10.97
N SER A 175 19.62 42.24 -11.34
CA SER A 175 19.66 43.09 -12.53
C SER A 175 20.59 44.27 -12.31
N LEU A 176 21.42 44.62 -13.29
CA LEU A 176 22.26 45.82 -13.27
C LEU A 176 21.43 47.13 -13.30
N ALA A 177 20.15 47.03 -13.64
CA ALA A 177 19.23 48.15 -13.80
C ALA A 177 18.25 48.26 -12.62
N GLY A 178 18.71 48.13 -11.37
CA GLY A 178 18.06 48.72 -10.19
C GLY A 178 16.55 48.49 -9.97
N ILE A 179 15.92 47.45 -10.53
CA ILE A 179 14.51 47.16 -10.25
C ILE A 179 14.45 46.53 -8.85
N GLN A 180 14.06 47.33 -7.85
CA GLN A 180 13.73 46.81 -6.54
C GLN A 180 12.41 46.06 -6.62
N GLU A 181 12.44 44.75 -6.43
CA GLU A 181 11.23 43.96 -6.20
C GLU A 181 10.48 44.54 -5.00
N ARG A 182 9.24 45.01 -5.22
CA ARG A 182 8.37 45.40 -4.11
C ARG A 182 8.09 44.16 -3.26
N ARG A 183 8.56 44.19 -2.01
CA ARG A 183 8.17 43.24 -0.97
C ARG A 183 6.65 43.26 -0.82
N ALA A 184 6.05 42.08 -0.86
CA ALA A 184 4.67 41.84 -0.46
C ALA A 184 4.56 41.82 1.07
#